data_AF-A0A967I4C4-F1
#
_entry.id   AF-A0A967I4C4-F1
#
_cell.length_a   1.000
_cell.length_b   1.000
_cell.length_c   1.000
_cell.angle_alpha   90.00
_cell.angle_beta   90.00
_cell.angle_gamma   90.00
#
_symmetry.space_group_name_H-M   'P 1'
#
loop_
_entity.id
_entity.type
_entity.pdbx_description
1 polymer ?
#
loop_
_entity_poly.entity_id
_entity_poly.type
_entity_poly.pdbx_seq_one_letter_code
_entity_poly.pdbx_strand_id
1 'polypeptide(L)' 'MSGVSRLQYTTEIRLIRVMCSGRVDLEFVLRAFSNGMDGVFIGGCRLNECNYITHGNYDA' A
#
# COMPACT_ATOMS: atom_id res chain seq x y z
N MET A 1 11.93 -1.63 9.71
CA MET A 1 12.30 -2.39 8.49
C MET A 1 12.36 -3.88 8.83
N SER A 2 11.39 -4.67 8.38
CA SER A 2 11.31 -6.11 8.68
C SER A 2 12.43 -6.94 8.04
N GLY A 3 12.88 -6.57 6.84
CA GLY A 3 13.97 -7.27 6.14
C GLY A 3 15.32 -7.18 6.84
N VAL A 4 15.69 -5.99 7.35
CA VAL A 4 16.94 -5.78 8.11
C VAL A 4 16.92 -6.58 9.42
N SER A 5 15.77 -6.60 10.09
CA SER A 5 15.56 -7.35 11.34
C SER A 5 15.31 -8.84 11.14
N ARG A 6 15.36 -9.35 9.89
CA ARG A 6 15.13 -10.76 9.52
C ARG A 6 13.79 -11.33 10.04
N LEU A 7 12.78 -10.49 10.16
CA LEU A 7 11.43 -10.92 10.55
C LEU A 7 10.80 -11.72 9.41
N GLN A 8 10.45 -12.98 9.69
CA GLN A 8 9.80 -13.86 8.73
C GLN A 8 8.31 -13.52 8.61
N TYR A 9 7.82 -13.51 7.38
CA TYR A 9 6.41 -13.36 7.02
C TYR A 9 6.13 -14.22 5.79
N THR A 10 4.85 -14.46 5.50
CA THR A 10 4.43 -15.30 4.37
C THR A 10 4.85 -14.68 3.03
N THR A 11 5.29 -15.51 2.08
CA THR A 11 5.78 -15.07 0.76
C THR A 11 4.68 -14.77 -0.25
N GLU A 12 3.41 -14.72 0.17
CA GLU A 12 2.26 -14.55 -0.73
C GLU A 12 2.05 -13.09 -1.16
N ILE A 13 2.56 -12.12 -0.38
CA ILE A 13 2.41 -10.70 -0.70
C ILE A 13 3.48 -10.23 -1.69
N ARG A 14 3.04 -9.58 -2.77
CA ARG A 14 3.91 -8.85 -3.70
C ARG A 14 3.71 -7.36 -3.51
N LEU A 15 4.77 -6.65 -3.10
CA LEU A 15 4.73 -5.21 -2.84
C LEU A 15 4.90 -4.41 -4.13
N ILE A 16 3.98 -3.47 -4.37
CA ILE A 16 4.08 -2.47 -5.44
C ILE A 16 4.38 -1.12 -4.80
N ARG A 17 5.50 -0.50 -5.19
CA ARG A 17 5.91 0.80 -4.62
C ARG A 17 5.21 1.95 -5.35
N VAL A 18 4.43 2.72 -4.59
CA VAL A 18 3.93 4.05 -4.97
C VAL A 18 4.56 5.11 -4.07
N MET A 19 4.54 6.36 -4.51
CA MET A 19 5.12 7.46 -3.74
C MET A 19 4.25 7.90 -2.56
N CYS A 20 2.93 7.80 -2.69
CA CYS A 20 1.95 8.17 -1.66
C CYS A 20 0.77 7.20 -1.71
N SER A 21 0.15 6.94 -0.56
CA SER A 21 -1.09 6.16 -0.50
C SER A 21 -2.26 6.83 -1.23
N GLY A 22 -2.27 8.17 -1.36
CA GLY A 22 -3.27 8.90 -2.15
C GLY A 22 -3.22 8.67 -3.65
N ARG A 23 -2.22 7.93 -4.15
CA ARG A 23 -2.19 7.51 -5.55
C ARG A 23 -2.98 6.21 -5.77
N VAL A 24 -3.39 5.54 -4.70
CA VAL A 24 -4.09 4.27 -4.79
C VAL A 24 -5.58 4.53 -4.97
N ASP A 25 -6.03 4.59 -6.22
CA ASP A 25 -7.45 4.61 -6.56
C ASP A 25 -8.11 3.22 -6.44
N LEU A 26 -9.44 3.23 -6.29
CA LEU A 26 -10.26 2.02 -6.25
C LEU A 26 -10.09 1.12 -7.50
N GLU A 27 -9.77 1.72 -8.65
CA GLU A 27 -9.52 0.98 -9.90
C GLU A 27 -8.35 0.00 -9.77
N PHE A 28 -7.29 0.36 -9.03
CA PHE A 28 -6.15 -0.55 -8.81
C PHE A 28 -6.56 -1.77 -8.00
N VAL A 29 -7.43 -1.58 -7.01
CA VAL A 29 -7.95 -2.64 -6.16
C VAL A 29 -8.83 -3.59 -6.97
N LEU A 30 -9.78 -3.04 -7.75
CA LEU A 30 -10.65 -3.82 -8.63
C LEU A 30 -9.86 -4.58 -9.69
N ARG A 31 -8.83 -3.95 -10.27
CA ARG A 31 -7.94 -4.60 -11.23
C ARG A 31 -7.16 -5.76 -10.59
N ALA A 32 -6.72 -5.64 -9.34
CA ALA A 32 -6.05 -6.72 -8.64
C ALA A 32 -6.99 -7.92 -8.44
N PHE A 33 -8.25 -7.69 -8.03
CA PHE A 33 -9.26 -8.74 -7.94
C PHE A 33 -9.61 -9.35 -9.30
N SER A 34 -9.73 -8.53 -10.35
CA SER A 34 -9.97 -9.02 -11.72
C SER A 34 -8.82 -9.89 -12.24
N ASN A 35 -7.60 -9.71 -11.74
CA ASN A 35 -6.45 -10.54 -12.09
C ASN A 35 -6.35 -11.83 -11.24
N GLY A 36 -7.34 -12.12 -10.39
CA GLY A 36 -7.40 -13.34 -9.58
C GLY A 36 -6.61 -13.27 -8.29
N MET A 37 -6.41 -12.09 -7.70
CA MET A 37 -5.80 -11.97 -6.37
C MET A 37 -6.84 -12.16 -5.26
N ASP A 38 -6.49 -12.93 -4.23
CA ASP A 38 -7.37 -13.23 -3.09
C ASP A 38 -7.48 -12.06 -2.09
N GLY A 39 -6.53 -11.12 -2.12
CA GLY A 39 -6.51 -9.97 -1.21
C GLY A 39 -5.61 -8.84 -1.68
N VAL A 40 -5.93 -7.63 -1.20
CA VAL A 40 -5.18 -6.40 -1.49
C VAL A 40 -4.83 -5.71 -0.19
N PHE A 41 -3.56 -5.32 -0.04
CA PHE A 41 -3.07 -4.59 1.12
C PHE A 41 -2.56 -3.21 0.70
N ILE A 42 -3.04 -2.16 1.38
CA ILE A 42 -2.64 -0.78 1.15
C ILE A 42 -1.95 -0.27 2.43
N GLY A 43 -0.66 0.06 2.31
CA GLY A 43 0.13 0.61 3.40
C GLY A 43 0.47 2.07 3.14
N GLY A 44 0.21 2.94 4.12
CA GLY A 44 0.50 4.37 4.06
C GLY A 44 1.23 4.89 5.29
N CYS A 45 1.60 6.17 5.24
CA CYS A 45 2.10 6.89 6.42
C CYS A 45 0.98 7.07 7.43
N ARG A 46 1.35 7.27 8.70
CA ARG A 46 0.39 7.68 9.75
C ARG A 46 -0.28 8.99 9.36
N LEU A 47 -1.54 9.16 9.73
CA LEU A 47 -2.26 10.44 9.57
C LEU A 47 -1.47 11.55 10.26
N ASN A 48 -1.33 12.70 9.59
CA ASN A 48 -0.45 13.84 9.94
C ASN A 48 1.07 13.66 9.73
N GLU A 49 1.56 12.48 9.36
CA GLU A 49 2.99 12.22 9.07
C GLU A 49 3.22 11.92 7.58
N CYS A 50 2.33 12.40 6.71
CA CYS A 50 2.49 12.21 5.26
C CYS A 50 3.62 13.07 4.72
N ASN A 51 4.47 12.48 3.86
CA ASN A 51 5.50 13.21 3.14
C ASN A 51 4.91 14.23 2.13
N TYR A 52 3.66 14.04 1.71
CA TYR A 52 2.92 14.94 0.84
C TYR A 52 1.94 15.76 1.70
N ILE A 53 2.30 17.00 1.98
CA ILE A 53 1.63 17.93 2.94
C ILE A 53 0.18 18.23 2.52
N THR A 54 -0.16 18.05 1.25
CA THR A 54 -1.47 18.33 0.65
C THR A 54 -2.55 17.30 0.99
N HIS A 55 -2.58 16.76 2.20
CA HIS A 55 -3.56 15.75 2.63
C HIS A 55 -3.58 14.46 1.78
N GLY A 56 -2.45 14.07 1.17
CA GLY A 56 -2.44 12.96 0.22
C GLY A 56 -2.91 11.62 0.79
N ASN A 57 -2.81 11.37 2.10
CA ASN A 57 -3.31 10.14 2.72
C ASN A 57 -4.69 10.28 3.40
N TYR A 58 -5.33 11.46 3.33
CA TYR A 58 -6.66 11.68 3.89
C TYR A 58 -7.78 11.30 2.92
N ASP A 59 -7.52 11.43 1.62
CA ASP A 59 -8.48 11.17 0.55
C ASP A 59 -8.26 9.79 -0.11
N ALA A 60 -7.46 8.92 0.53
CA ALA A 60 -7.12 7.58 0.04
C ALA A 60 -8.22 6.55 0.32
#